data_AF-A0A5B8T7D0-F1
#
_entry.id   AF-A0A5B8T7D0-F1
#
_cell.length_a   1.000
_cell.length_b   1.000
_cell.length_c   1.000
_cell.angle_alpha   90.00
_cell.angle_beta   90.00
_cell.angle_gamma   90.00
#
_symmetry.space_group_name_H-M   'P 1'
#
loop_
_entity.id
_entity.type
_entity.pdbx_description
1 polymer ?
#
loop_
_entity_poly.entity_id
_entity_poly.type
_entity_poly.pdbx_seq_one_letter_code
_entity_poly.pdbx_strand_id
1 'polypeptide(L)'
;MANEKFDASAFLSSLFHYARDFNYNHIIFDANRYKISVNLVRKSSTYGNAEMFYVSADPKAFAPVISRINSAIEIAELEGSQQATIKTPLLARENQVFQFRLKEFGNGKYNLDLSI
;
A
#
# COMPACT_ATOMS: atom_id res chain seq x y z
N MET A 1 16.66 18.37 -10.87
CA MET A 1 16.50 17.85 -9.49
C MET A 1 16.35 16.35 -9.61
N ALA A 2 17.28 15.56 -9.06
CA ALA A 2 17.08 14.11 -9.06
C ALA A 2 15.83 13.84 -8.22
N ASN A 3 14.78 13.27 -8.82
CA ASN A 3 13.63 12.79 -8.07
C ASN A 3 14.15 11.67 -7.15
N GLU A 4 14.41 12.00 -5.89
CA GLU A 4 14.78 11.01 -4.89
C GLU A 4 13.69 9.94 -4.86
N LYS A 5 14.10 8.70 -5.12
CA LYS A 5 13.19 7.56 -5.07
C LYS A 5 12.82 7.30 -3.62
N PHE A 6 11.60 6.85 -3.39
CA PHE A 6 11.17 6.44 -2.06
C PHE A 6 11.99 5.23 -1.61
N ASP A 7 12.52 5.28 -0.38
CA ASP A 7 12.95 4.07 0.31
C ASP A 7 11.71 3.26 0.66
N ALA A 8 11.53 2.14 -0.04
CA ALA A 8 10.37 1.28 0.12
C ALA A 8 10.23 0.75 1.55
N SER A 9 11.33 0.40 2.22
CA SER A 9 11.28 -0.18 3.57
C SER A 9 10.87 0.88 4.58
N ALA A 10 11.46 2.08 4.50
CA ALA A 10 11.12 3.19 5.38
C ALA A 10 9.67 3.66 5.16
N PHE A 11 9.28 3.84 3.90
CA PHE A 11 7.95 4.30 3.54
C PHE A 11 6.86 3.31 4.00
N LEU A 12 7.01 2.02 3.69
CA LEU A 12 6.02 1.01 4.08
C LEU A 12 5.96 0.85 5.60
N SER A 13 7.09 0.88 6.29
CA SER A 13 7.08 0.81 7.76
C SER A 13 6.30 1.99 8.36
N SER A 14 6.54 3.21 7.88
CA SER A 14 5.76 4.39 8.29
C SER A 14 4.28 4.26 7.95
N LEU A 15 3.95 3.83 6.73
CA LEU A 15 2.57 3.70 6.25
C LEU A 15 1.77 2.69 7.08
N PHE A 16 2.31 1.48 7.31
CA PHE A 16 1.65 0.44 8.09
C PHE A 16 1.53 0.80 9.56
N HIS A 17 2.54 1.47 10.13
CA HIS A 17 2.46 1.98 11.49
C HIS A 17 1.33 3.02 11.63
N TYR A 18 1.29 3.99 10.73
CA TYR A 18 0.27 5.03 10.74
C TYR A 18 -1.13 4.45 10.54
N ALA A 19 -1.31 3.56 9.56
CA ALA A 19 -2.60 2.94 9.31
C ALA A 19 -3.12 2.21 10.56
N ARG A 20 -2.25 1.48 11.26
CA ARG A 20 -2.58 0.76 12.49
C ARG A 20 -2.92 1.69 13.66
N ASP A 21 -2.09 2.70 13.93
CA ASP A 21 -2.28 3.61 15.07
C ASP A 21 -3.60 4.38 15.00
N PHE A 22 -4.06 4.67 13.77
CA PHE A 22 -5.31 5.39 13.53
C PHE A 22 -6.49 4.47 13.14
N ASN A 23 -6.34 3.15 13.28
CA ASN A 23 -7.34 2.13 12.96
C ASN A 23 -7.84 2.16 11.49
N TYR A 24 -7.03 2.62 10.54
CA TYR A 24 -7.31 2.44 9.12
C TYR A 24 -7.08 0.98 8.75
N ASN A 25 -8.07 0.34 8.13
CA ASN A 25 -8.05 -1.09 7.77
C ASN A 25 -7.95 -1.31 6.25
N HIS A 26 -7.87 -0.24 5.47
CA HIS A 26 -7.65 -0.27 4.04
C HIS A 26 -6.59 0.76 3.65
N ILE A 27 -5.60 0.33 2.87
CA ILE A 27 -4.60 1.17 2.23
C ILE A 27 -4.82 1.09 0.73
N ILE A 28 -5.25 2.18 0.12
CA ILE A 28 -5.64 2.24 -1.28
C ILE A 28 -4.57 2.98 -2.08
N PHE A 29 -4.00 2.29 -3.07
CA PHE A 29 -3.08 2.85 -4.05
C PHE A 29 -3.83 3.11 -5.35
N ASP A 30 -4.06 4.39 -5.64
CA ASP A 30 -4.61 4.85 -6.91
C ASP A 30 -3.47 5.28 -7.83
N ALA A 31 -3.21 4.48 -8.85
CA ALA A 31 -2.14 4.73 -9.80
C ALA A 31 -2.69 5.05 -11.19
N ASN A 32 -2.05 6.01 -11.83
CA ASN A 32 -2.20 6.28 -13.26
C ASN A 32 -0.82 6.63 -13.85
N ARG A 33 -0.79 6.90 -15.16
CA ARG A 33 0.45 7.21 -15.90
C ARG A 33 1.25 8.39 -15.30
N TYR A 34 0.60 9.32 -14.60
CA TYR A 34 1.17 10.58 -14.16
C TYR A 34 1.39 10.66 -12.65
N LYS A 35 0.67 9.87 -11.86
CA LYS A 35 0.64 9.99 -10.40
C LYS A 35 0.26 8.68 -9.74
N ILE A 36 0.84 8.44 -8.58
CA ILE A 36 0.36 7.45 -7.61
C ILE A 36 -0.10 8.20 -6.36
N SER A 37 -1.32 7.92 -5.91
CA SER A 37 -1.88 8.45 -4.66
C SER A 37 -2.12 7.31 -3.70
N VAL A 38 -1.87 7.55 -2.42
CA VAL A 38 -2.14 6.61 -1.33
C VAL A 38 -3.19 7.22 -0.42
N ASN A 39 -4.29 6.52 -0.25
CA ASN A 39 -5.39 6.89 0.63
C ASN A 39 -5.55 5.81 1.71
N LEU A 40 -5.85 6.24 2.93
CA LEU A 40 -6.15 5.37 4.05
C LEU A 40 -7.64 5.42 4.33
N VAL A 41 -8.27 4.25 4.40
CA VAL A 41 -9.71 4.15 4.64
C VAL A 41 -9.96 3.28 5.86
N ARG A 42 -10.82 3.79 6.74
CA ARG A 42 -11.32 3.10 7.93
C ARG A 42 -12.77 2.77 7.66
N LYS A 43 -13.11 1.49 7.68
CA LYS A 43 -14.48 0.97 7.65
C LYS A 43 -14.71 0.22 8.94
N SER A 44 -15.36 0.86 9.91
CA SER A 44 -15.52 0.30 11.26
C SER A 44 -16.86 0.72 11.86
N SER A 45 -17.58 -0.24 12.42
CA SER A 45 -18.78 0.02 13.24
C SER A 45 -18.43 0.65 14.60
N THR A 46 -17.23 0.38 15.13
CA THR A 46 -16.77 0.87 16.44
C THR A 46 -16.18 2.27 16.37
N TYR A 47 -15.33 2.54 15.38
CA TYR A 47 -14.57 3.79 15.27
C TYR A 47 -15.11 4.75 14.20
N GLY A 48 -16.22 4.37 13.56
CA GLY A 48 -16.80 5.09 12.43
C GLY A 48 -15.97 4.97 11.15
N ASN A 49 -16.61 5.33 10.04
CA ASN A 49 -15.97 5.34 8.74
C ASN A 49 -15.18 6.64 8.55
N ALA A 50 -13.97 6.53 8.01
CA ALA A 50 -13.12 7.69 7.71
C ALA A 50 -12.26 7.43 6.47
N GLU A 51 -11.90 8.49 5.76
CA GLU A 51 -10.96 8.46 4.64
C GLU A 51 -9.94 9.58 4.81
N MET A 52 -8.67 9.28 4.53
CA MET A 52 -7.58 10.23 4.65
C MET A 52 -6.60 10.08 3.49
N PHE A 53 -6.30 11.19 2.85
CA PHE A 53 -5.19 11.29 1.91
C PHE A 53 -3.85 11.21 2.66
N TYR A 54 -2.98 10.27 2.28
CA TYR A 54 -1.68 10.09 2.92
C TYR A 54 -0.56 10.76 2.13
N VAL A 55 -0.39 10.39 0.87
CA VAL A 55 0.66 10.95 0.01
C VAL A 55 0.28 10.82 -1.46
N SER A 56 0.93 11.63 -2.29
CA SER A 56 0.95 11.39 -3.72
C SER A 56 2.32 11.70 -4.30
N ALA A 57 2.74 10.90 -5.27
CA ALA A 57 4.07 10.98 -5.85
C ALA A 57 4.06 10.69 -7.36
N ASP A 58 5.15 11.09 -8.01
CA ASP A 58 5.44 10.66 -9.39
C ASP A 58 5.65 9.13 -9.43
N PRO A 59 5.09 8.42 -10.43
CA PRO A 59 5.21 6.97 -10.53
C PRO A 59 6.65 6.45 -10.55
N LYS A 60 7.62 7.20 -11.12
CA LYS A 60 9.02 6.79 -11.17
C LYS A 60 9.69 6.89 -9.80
N ALA A 61 9.36 7.91 -9.03
CA ALA A 61 9.86 8.06 -7.67
C ALA A 61 9.31 6.96 -6.75
N PHE A 62 8.04 6.58 -6.96
CA PHE A 62 7.31 5.63 -6.14
C PHE A 62 7.47 4.16 -6.57
N ALA A 63 8.09 3.91 -7.72
CA ALA A 63 8.29 2.58 -8.30
C ALA A 63 8.88 1.54 -7.33
N PRO A 64 9.87 1.85 -6.45
CA PRO A 64 10.39 0.87 -5.50
C PRO A 64 9.34 0.37 -4.49
N VAL A 65 8.43 1.25 -4.06
CA VAL A 65 7.35 0.90 -3.11
C VAL A 65 6.38 -0.07 -3.76
N ILE A 66 5.88 0.27 -4.95
CA ILE A 66 4.95 -0.59 -5.70
C ILE A 66 5.59 -1.92 -6.06
N SER A 67 6.86 -1.91 -6.50
CA SER A 67 7.58 -3.14 -6.82
C SER A 67 7.62 -4.10 -5.63
N ARG A 68 7.85 -3.59 -4.41
CA ARG A 68 7.91 -4.43 -3.22
C ARG A 68 6.54 -5.00 -2.82
N ILE A 69 5.46 -4.23 -3.01
CA ILE A 69 4.10 -4.71 -2.81
C ILE A 69 3.76 -5.79 -3.84
N ASN A 70 4.06 -5.54 -5.12
CA ASN A 70 3.78 -6.49 -6.20
C ASN A 70 4.55 -7.79 -6.02
N SER A 71 5.83 -7.75 -5.63
CA SER A 71 6.58 -8.98 -5.33
C SER A 71 5.96 -9.78 -4.18
N ALA A 72 5.44 -9.10 -3.14
CA ALA A 72 4.76 -9.79 -2.05
C ALA A 72 3.43 -10.43 -2.49
N ILE A 73 2.69 -9.75 -3.38
CA ILE A 73 1.46 -10.27 -3.99
C ILE A 73 1.76 -11.46 -4.88
N GLU A 74 2.76 -11.37 -5.75
CA GLU A 74 3.16 -12.44 -6.66
C GLU A 74 3.55 -13.71 -5.90
N ILE A 75 4.33 -13.58 -4.82
CA ILE A 75 4.67 -14.73 -3.94
C ILE A 75 3.40 -15.35 -3.35
N ALA A 76 2.47 -14.53 -2.85
CA ALA A 76 1.22 -15.03 -2.29
C ALA A 76 0.35 -15.75 -3.33
N GLU A 77 0.27 -15.21 -4.55
CA GLU A 77 -0.46 -15.83 -5.66
C GLU A 77 0.17 -17.17 -6.05
N LEU A 78 1.50 -17.27 -6.10
CA LEU A 78 2.23 -18.52 -6.35
C LEU A 78 1.98 -19.57 -5.26
N GLU A 79 1.79 -19.13 -4.01
CA GLU A 79 1.45 -19.99 -2.88
C GLU A 79 -0.06 -20.32 -2.80
N GLY A 80 -0.88 -19.78 -3.70
CA GLY A 80 -2.34 -19.95 -3.68
C GLY A 80 -3.04 -19.21 -2.54
N SER A 81 -2.38 -18.23 -1.94
CA SER A 81 -2.87 -17.43 -0.81
C SER A 81 -3.47 -16.11 -1.30
N GLN A 82 -4.60 -15.71 -0.71
CA GLN A 82 -5.16 -14.37 -0.89
C GLN A 82 -4.59 -13.35 0.11
N GLN A 83 -3.58 -13.75 0.88
CA GLN A 83 -2.90 -12.92 1.87
C GLN A 83 -1.43 -12.82 1.51
N ALA A 84 -0.98 -11.59 1.29
CA ALA A 84 0.42 -11.28 1.04
C ALA A 84 1.09 -10.79 2.33
N THR A 85 2.38 -11.09 2.46
CA THR A 85 3.20 -10.68 3.60
C THR A 85 4.33 -9.79 3.13
N ILE A 86 4.49 -8.64 3.78
CA ILE A 86 5.58 -7.70 3.50
C ILE A 86 6.42 -7.46 4.74
N LYS A 87 7.74 -7.40 4.54
CA LYS A 87 8.70 -7.10 5.60
C LYS A 87 8.80 -5.59 5.81
N THR A 88 8.51 -5.14 7.03
CA THR A 88 8.68 -3.79 7.56
C THR A 88 9.71 -3.82 8.69
N PRO A 89 11.02 -3.82 8.38
CA PRO A 89 12.08 -4.06 9.37
C PRO A 89 12.21 -2.96 10.42
N LEU A 90 11.60 -1.79 10.20
CA LEU A 90 11.62 -0.68 11.17
C LEU A 90 10.49 -0.76 12.20
N LEU A 91 9.63 -1.78 12.13
CA LEU A 91 8.53 -2.00 13.06
C LEU A 91 8.81 -3.20 13.96
N ALA A 92 8.34 -3.13 15.22
CA ALA A 92 8.47 -4.24 16.17
C ALA A 92 7.80 -5.53 15.67
N ARG A 93 6.68 -5.40 14.93
CA ARG A 93 6.15 -6.48 14.10
C ARG A 93 6.81 -6.36 12.74
N GLU A 94 7.82 -7.18 12.45
CA GLU A 94 8.55 -7.06 11.19
C GLU A 94 7.74 -7.51 9.97
N ASN A 95 6.71 -8.34 10.15
CA ASN A 95 5.89 -8.87 9.07
C ASN A 95 4.48 -8.31 9.14
N GLN A 96 4.08 -7.56 8.11
CA GLN A 96 2.70 -7.13 7.91
C GLN A 96 2.02 -8.06 6.93
N VAL A 97 0.82 -8.52 7.27
CA VAL A 97 -0.01 -9.37 6.43
C VAL A 97 -1.19 -8.54 5.96
N PHE A 98 -1.52 -8.65 4.68
CA PHE A 98 -2.67 -7.96 4.10
C PHE A 98 -3.35 -8.83 3.05
N GLN A 99 -4.66 -8.68 2.92
CA GLN A 99 -5.38 -9.14 1.74
C GLN A 99 -5.29 -8.07 0.66
N PHE A 100 -5.33 -8.45 -0.61
CA PHE A 100 -5.22 -7.51 -1.72
C PHE A 100 -6.36 -7.67 -2.72
N ARG A 101 -6.74 -6.55 -3.33
CA ARG A 101 -7.68 -6.52 -4.44
C ARG A 101 -7.20 -5.51 -5.48
N LEU A 102 -6.87 -6.00 -6.66
CA LEU A 102 -6.52 -5.16 -7.81
C LEU A 102 -7.76 -4.91 -8.68
N LYS A 103 -7.97 -3.66 -9.08
CA LYS A 103 -8.96 -3.25 -10.07
C LYS A 103 -8.29 -2.43 -11.15
N GLU A 104 -8.35 -2.90 -12.39
CA GLU A 104 -7.82 -2.19 -13.55
C GLU A 104 -8.94 -1.46 -14.29
N PHE A 105 -8.68 -0.23 -14.71
CA PHE A 105 -9.67 0.62 -15.42
C PHE A 105 -9.26 0.89 -16.87
N GLY A 106 -8.22 0.22 -17.38
CA GLY A 106 -7.63 0.49 -18.68
C GLY A 106 -6.69 1.71 -18.69
N ASN A 107 -5.96 1.90 -19.79
CA ASN A 107 -5.05 3.05 -20.00
C ASN A 107 -3.97 3.22 -18.92
N GLY A 108 -3.53 2.13 -18.29
CA GLY A 108 -2.53 2.16 -17.22
C GLY A 108 -3.03 2.75 -15.90
N LYS A 109 -4.35 2.87 -15.72
CA LYS A 109 -4.98 3.24 -14.45
C LYS A 109 -5.38 1.98 -13.69
N TYR A 110 -4.95 1.89 -12.44
CA TYR A 110 -5.35 0.82 -11.54
C TYR A 110 -5.57 1.35 -10.11
N ASN A 111 -6.36 0.59 -9.35
CA ASN A 111 -6.60 0.77 -7.93
C ASN A 111 -6.22 -0.53 -7.23
N LEU A 112 -5.32 -0.46 -6.27
CA LEU A 112 -4.90 -1.59 -5.44
C LEU A 112 -5.30 -1.31 -4.00
N ASP A 113 -6.23 -2.12 -3.48
CA ASP A 113 -6.71 -2.05 -2.09
C ASP A 113 -6.00 -3.13 -1.28
N LEU A 114 -5.24 -2.71 -0.26
CA LEU A 114 -4.64 -3.59 0.74
C LEU A 114 -5.48 -3.53 2.02
N SER A 115 -6.15 -4.62 2.36
CA SER A 115 -6.92 -4.74 3.59
C SER A 115 -6.05 -5.32 4.71
N ILE A 116 -5.95 -4.60 5.84
CA ILE A 116 -5.06 -4.90 6.97
C ILE A 116 -5.81 -5.14 8.28
#